data_AF-A0A7X6Z437-F1
#
_entry.id   AF-A0A7X6Z437-F1
#
_cell.length_a   1.000
_cell.length_b   1.000
_cell.length_c   1.000
_cell.angle_alpha   90.00
_cell.angle_beta   90.00
_cell.angle_gamma   90.00
#
_symmetry.space_group_name_H-M   'P 1'
#
loop_
_entity.id
_entity.type
_entity.pdbx_description
1 polymer ?
#
loop_
_entity_poly.entity_id
_entity_poly.type
_entity_poly.pdbx_seq_one_letter_code
_entity_poly.pdbx_strand_id
1 'polypeptide(L)'
;MKKDSIEVDGKRYVTTKVMAGFWGVSQRTVSRYCHDGLVIGAFKDSSNRYLIPAGARKPLSKNVIEKVLWLVIQLKNTPSFEIDYSTTEIKPAHLASAFRYLADLMLITAPGDYPTEEIPYRVRLTQKGMDFIQGKKGPGKDWKATINRILQLLPFLEILIRYILNL
;
A
#
# COMPACT_ATOMS: atom_id res chain seq x y z
N MET A 1 20.93 -26.07 16.38
CA MET A 1 20.88 -24.77 15.67
C MET A 1 19.64 -24.72 14.78
N LYS A 2 18.80 -23.68 14.89
CA LYS A 2 17.69 -23.49 13.93
C LYS A 2 18.28 -22.98 12.61
N LYS A 3 17.94 -23.59 11.48
CA LYS A 3 18.36 -23.09 10.16
C LYS A 3 17.67 -21.75 9.89
N ASP A 4 18.47 -20.73 9.60
CA ASP A 4 18.00 -19.36 9.32
C ASP A 4 17.54 -19.17 7.87
N SER A 5 17.82 -20.15 7.00
CA SER A 5 17.29 -20.25 5.64
C SER A 5 16.90 -21.67 5.26
N ILE A 6 15.96 -21.79 4.34
CA ILE A 6 15.47 -23.03 3.74
C ILE A 6 15.31 -22.84 2.23
N GLU A 7 15.44 -23.92 1.48
CA GLU A 7 15.16 -23.93 0.04
C GLU A 7 13.86 -24.69 -0.21
N VAL A 8 12.96 -24.10 -1.00
CA VAL A 8 11.66 -24.66 -1.37
C VAL A 8 11.49 -24.42 -2.86
N ASP A 9 11.34 -25.49 -3.63
CA ASP A 9 11.19 -25.45 -5.10
C ASP A 9 12.26 -24.61 -5.82
N GLY A 10 13.53 -24.78 -5.40
CA GLY A 10 14.67 -24.03 -5.95
C GLY A 10 14.71 -22.54 -5.58
N LYS A 11 13.82 -22.09 -4.68
CA LYS A 11 13.79 -20.70 -4.17
C LYS A 11 14.27 -20.67 -2.73
N ARG A 12 15.13 -19.69 -2.44
CA ARG A 12 15.64 -19.47 -1.08
C ARG A 12 14.66 -18.66 -0.24
N TYR A 13 14.32 -19.17 0.93
CA TYR A 13 13.51 -18.51 1.95
C TYR A 13 14.31 -18.30 3.23
N VAL A 14 13.98 -17.23 3.95
CA VAL A 14 14.60 -16.85 5.21
C VAL A 14 13.56 -16.58 6.29
N THR A 15 13.98 -16.65 7.55
CA THR A 15 13.09 -16.36 8.69
C THR A 15 12.83 -14.87 8.86
N THR A 16 11.80 -14.53 9.64
CA THR A 16 11.52 -13.14 10.04
C THR A 16 12.69 -12.49 10.80
N LYS A 17 13.53 -13.27 11.49
CA LYS A 17 14.72 -12.78 12.18
C LYS A 17 15.76 -12.26 11.19
N VAL A 18 16.07 -13.04 10.15
CA VAL A 18 17.02 -12.64 9.10
C VAL A 18 16.49 -11.41 8.37
N MET A 19 15.21 -11.44 7.99
CA MET A 19 14.62 -10.34 7.22
C MET A 19 14.49 -9.05 8.05
N ALA A 20 14.30 -9.15 9.36
CA ALA A 20 14.30 -8.01 10.28
C ALA A 20 15.65 -7.27 10.26
N GLY A 21 16.75 -8.02 10.30
CA GLY A 21 18.10 -7.46 10.16
C GLY A 21 18.30 -6.78 8.80
N PHE A 22 17.85 -7.42 7.72
CA PHE A 22 17.98 -6.88 6.36
C PHE A 22 17.16 -5.60 6.14
N TRP A 23 15.92 -5.53 6.65
CA TRP A 23 15.04 -4.36 6.49
C TRP A 23 15.22 -3.27 7.55
N GLY A 24 16.06 -3.50 8.56
CA GLY A 24 16.27 -2.60 9.69
C GLY A 24 14.98 -2.36 10.49
N VAL A 25 14.19 -3.40 10.75
CA VAL A 25 12.94 -3.31 11.53
C VAL A 25 12.87 -4.44 12.56
N SER A 26 11.96 -4.34 13.54
CA SER A 26 11.79 -5.42 14.51
C SER A 26 11.22 -6.69 13.87
N GLN A 27 11.57 -7.86 14.39
CA GLN A 27 11.00 -9.14 13.94
C GLN A 27 9.46 -9.16 14.04
N ARG A 28 8.90 -8.51 15.06
CA ARG A 28 7.45 -8.31 15.21
C ARG A 28 6.85 -7.54 14.02
N THR A 29 7.55 -6.52 13.53
CA THR A 29 7.12 -5.74 12.37
C THR A 29 7.12 -6.58 11.10
N VAL A 30 8.16 -7.40 10.89
CA VAL A 30 8.21 -8.35 9.77
C VAL A 30 7.06 -9.35 9.83
N SER A 31 6.84 -9.99 11.00
CA SER A 31 5.72 -10.92 11.19
C SER A 31 4.38 -10.26 10.90
N ARG A 32 4.19 -9.00 11.29
CA ARG A 32 2.98 -8.23 10.98
C ARG A 32 2.82 -8.01 9.47
N TYR A 33 3.88 -7.65 8.75
CA TYR A 33 3.80 -7.52 7.29
C TYR A 33 3.41 -8.82 6.61
N CYS A 34 3.95 -9.96 7.04
CA CYS A 34 3.57 -11.26 6.50
C CYS A 34 2.12 -11.62 6.83
N HIS A 35 1.68 -11.35 8.06
CA HIS A 35 0.30 -11.54 8.49
C HIS A 35 -0.69 -10.71 7.67
N ASP A 36 -0.34 -9.45 7.40
CA ASP A 36 -1.19 -8.52 6.66
C ASP A 36 -1.15 -8.76 5.14
N GLY A 37 -0.46 -9.82 4.68
CA GLY A 37 -0.35 -10.17 3.25
C GLY A 37 0.47 -9.17 2.44
N LEU A 38 1.33 -8.38 3.08
CA LEU A 38 2.14 -7.33 2.44
C LEU A 38 3.49 -7.85 1.92
N VAL A 39 3.85 -9.10 2.26
CA VAL A 39 5.07 -9.74 1.78
C VAL A 39 4.70 -10.84 0.79
N ILE A 40 4.93 -10.57 -0.49
CA ILE A 40 4.57 -11.48 -1.58
C ILE A 40 5.39 -12.78 -1.49
N GLY A 41 4.71 -13.91 -1.61
CA GLY A 41 5.32 -15.24 -1.51
C GLY A 41 5.73 -15.64 -0.09
N ALA A 42 5.43 -14.84 0.94
CA ALA A 42 5.61 -15.30 2.32
C ALA A 42 4.52 -16.31 2.70
N PHE A 43 4.92 -17.37 3.39
CA PHE A 43 4.00 -18.39 3.89
C PHE A 43 4.45 -18.89 5.26
N LYS A 44 3.60 -19.66 5.94
CA LYS A 44 3.94 -20.29 7.22
C LYS A 44 4.37 -21.74 7.01
N ASP A 45 5.46 -22.14 7.65
CA ASP A 45 5.84 -23.55 7.72
C ASP A 45 4.93 -24.35 8.67
N SER A 46 5.15 -25.67 8.74
CA SER A 46 4.43 -26.58 9.66
C SER A 46 4.60 -26.23 11.15
N SER A 47 5.59 -25.41 11.48
CA SER A 47 5.84 -24.89 12.83
C SER A 47 5.24 -23.49 13.06
N ASN A 48 4.32 -23.03 12.19
CA ASN A 48 3.66 -21.73 12.26
C ASN A 48 4.63 -20.54 12.16
N ARG A 49 5.81 -20.72 11.57
CA ARG A 49 6.82 -19.66 11.37
C ARG A 49 6.73 -19.11 9.95
N TYR A 50 6.83 -17.79 9.81
CA TYR A 50 6.91 -17.17 8.49
C TYR A 50 8.24 -17.46 7.81
N LEU A 51 8.16 -17.98 6.60
CA LEU A 51 9.22 -18.11 5.62
C LEU A 51 9.01 -17.04 4.55
N ILE A 52 10.05 -16.26 4.29
CA ILE A 52 10.00 -15.09 3.41
C ILE A 52 10.99 -15.29 2.26
N PRO A 53 10.63 -15.04 1.00
CA PRO A 53 11.59 -15.10 -0.10
C PRO A 53 12.82 -14.23 0.21
N ALA A 54 14.03 -14.77 0.00
CA ALA A 54 15.26 -14.06 0.34
C ALA A 54 15.43 -12.72 -0.40
N GLY A 55 14.85 -12.59 -1.60
CA GLY A 55 14.82 -11.37 -2.41
C GLY A 55 13.60 -10.46 -2.16
N ALA A 56 12.79 -10.72 -1.13
CA ALA A 56 11.61 -9.90 -0.86
C ALA A 56 12.01 -8.46 -0.49
N ARG A 57 11.35 -7.49 -1.15
CA ARG A 57 11.52 -6.07 -0.87
C ARG A 57 10.79 -5.70 0.42
N LYS A 58 11.29 -4.68 1.12
CA LYS A 58 10.62 -4.12 2.30
C LYS A 58 9.23 -3.60 1.90
N PRO A 59 8.15 -4.08 2.52
CA PRO A 59 6.80 -3.59 2.25
C PRO A 59 6.61 -2.12 2.59
N LEU A 60 5.72 -1.45 1.86
CA LEU A 60 5.15 -0.18 2.32
C LEU A 60 4.34 -0.41 3.59
N SER A 61 4.33 0.58 4.49
CA SER A 61 3.46 0.51 5.66
C SER A 61 1.99 0.57 5.24
N LYS A 62 1.11 -0.07 6.01
CA LYS A 62 -0.33 -0.05 5.73
C LYS A 62 -0.88 1.39 5.60
N ASN A 63 -0.43 2.32 6.43
CA ASN A 63 -0.81 3.73 6.36
C ASN A 63 -0.39 4.38 5.03
N VAL A 64 0.82 4.10 4.56
CA VAL A 64 1.30 4.60 3.26
C VAL A 64 0.46 4.02 2.13
N ILE A 65 0.17 2.71 2.17
CA ILE A 65 -0.71 2.07 1.17
C ILE A 65 -2.09 2.74 1.16
N GLU A 66 -2.72 2.91 2.32
CA GLU A 66 -4.02 3.57 2.45
C GLU A 66 -4.01 4.98 1.84
N LYS A 67 -2.99 5.80 2.16
CA LYS A 67 -2.83 7.15 1.60
C LYS A 67 -2.71 7.14 0.07
N VAL A 68 -1.93 6.20 -0.50
CA VAL A 68 -1.76 6.10 -1.96
C VAL A 68 -3.06 5.66 -2.63
N LEU A 69 -3.80 4.72 -2.04
CA LEU A 69 -5.09 4.28 -2.59
C LEU A 69 -6.12 5.42 -2.56
N TRP A 70 -6.16 6.21 -1.47
CA TRP A 70 -6.98 7.41 -1.41
C TRP A 70 -6.58 8.48 -2.43
N LEU A 71 -5.28 8.67 -2.66
CA LEU A 71 -4.78 9.56 -3.70
C LEU A 71 -5.30 9.14 -5.08
N VAL A 72 -5.24 7.85 -5.40
CA VAL A 72 -5.78 7.36 -6.69
C VAL A 72 -7.27 7.67 -6.80
N ILE A 73 -8.07 7.47 -5.75
CA ILE A 73 -9.50 7.87 -5.75
C ILE A 73 -9.66 9.37 -5.98
N GLN A 74 -8.90 10.19 -5.27
CA GLN A 74 -8.95 11.65 -5.38
C GLN A 74 -8.64 12.11 -6.80
N LEU A 75 -7.61 11.53 -7.44
CA LEU A 75 -7.24 11.84 -8.82
C LEU A 75 -8.32 11.43 -9.83
N LYS A 76 -9.11 10.37 -9.56
CA LYS A 76 -10.25 10.01 -10.41
C LYS A 76 -11.42 10.95 -10.26
N ASN A 77 -11.67 11.45 -9.05
CA ASN A 77 -12.76 12.37 -8.77
C ASN A 77 -12.40 13.83 -9.10
N THR A 78 -11.11 14.16 -9.14
CA THR A 78 -10.60 15.51 -9.42
C THR A 78 -9.33 15.40 -10.27
N PRO A 79 -9.47 15.25 -11.60
CA PRO A 79 -8.31 15.08 -12.49
C PRO A 79 -7.35 16.28 -12.53
N SER A 80 -7.84 17.47 -12.20
CA SER A 80 -7.03 18.69 -12.06
C SER A 80 -6.25 18.77 -10.74
N PHE A 81 -6.37 17.78 -9.86
CA PHE A 81 -5.61 17.75 -8.61
C PHE A 81 -4.12 17.51 -8.91
N GLU A 82 -3.29 18.45 -8.46
CA GLU A 82 -1.84 18.36 -8.54
C GLU A 82 -1.27 17.69 -7.27
N ILE A 83 -0.36 16.75 -7.47
CA ILE A 83 0.27 16.02 -6.37
C ILE A 83 1.46 16.83 -5.86
N ASP A 84 1.37 17.30 -4.62
CA ASP A 84 2.53 17.88 -3.94
C ASP A 84 3.45 16.77 -3.40
N TYR A 85 4.45 16.40 -4.19
CA TYR A 85 5.43 15.37 -3.79
C TYR A 85 6.34 15.79 -2.64
N SER A 86 6.43 17.09 -2.30
CA SER A 86 7.28 17.56 -1.21
C SER A 86 6.78 17.13 0.17
N THR A 87 5.48 16.90 0.30
CA THR A 87 4.82 16.48 1.55
C THR A 87 4.55 14.97 1.62
N THR A 88 4.80 14.24 0.53
CA THR A 88 4.55 12.78 0.48
C THR A 88 5.69 11.96 1.10
N GLU A 89 5.33 10.86 1.77
CA GLU A 89 6.31 9.87 2.27
C GLU A 89 7.03 9.11 1.12
N ILE A 90 6.46 9.15 -0.10
CA ILE A 90 7.01 8.49 -1.29
C ILE A 90 7.68 9.52 -2.18
N LYS A 91 9.01 9.53 -2.19
CA LYS A 91 9.78 10.38 -3.12
C LYS A 91 9.47 10.01 -4.58
N PRO A 92 9.49 10.98 -5.52
CA PRO A 92 9.22 10.72 -6.94
C PRO A 92 10.03 9.56 -7.53
N ALA A 93 11.31 9.45 -7.17
CA ALA A 93 12.20 8.37 -7.61
C ALA A 93 11.75 6.95 -7.20
N HIS A 94 10.87 6.83 -6.20
CA HIS A 94 10.34 5.55 -5.72
C HIS A 94 8.91 5.29 -6.14
N LEU A 95 8.25 6.26 -6.80
CA LEU A 95 6.84 6.20 -7.15
C LEU A 95 6.53 5.02 -8.05
N ALA A 96 7.26 4.86 -9.15
CA ALA A 96 7.08 3.73 -10.08
C ALA A 96 7.21 2.37 -9.37
N SER A 97 8.20 2.21 -8.48
CA SER A 97 8.35 0.97 -7.70
C SER A 97 7.22 0.76 -6.69
N ALA A 98 6.70 1.83 -6.09
CA ALA A 98 5.58 1.77 -5.15
C ALA A 98 4.31 1.31 -5.86
N PHE A 99 3.98 1.88 -7.03
CA PHE A 99 2.81 1.49 -7.81
C PHE A 99 2.93 0.07 -8.36
N ARG A 100 4.11 -0.36 -8.82
CA ARG A 100 4.33 -1.78 -9.19
C ARG A 100 4.07 -2.71 -8.00
N TYR A 101 4.61 -2.37 -6.83
CA TYR A 101 4.34 -3.15 -5.61
C TYR A 101 2.84 -3.22 -5.26
N LEU A 102 2.08 -2.12 -5.39
CA LEU A 102 0.63 -2.12 -5.17
C LEU A 102 -0.11 -2.98 -6.20
N ALA A 103 0.36 -3.00 -7.46
CA ALA A 103 -0.17 -3.87 -8.50
C ALA A 103 0.15 -5.34 -8.23
N ASP A 104 1.35 -5.66 -7.76
CA ASP A 104 1.74 -7.03 -7.36
C ASP A 104 0.89 -7.53 -6.17
N LEU A 105 0.46 -6.63 -5.29
CA LEU A 105 -0.51 -6.92 -4.23
C LEU A 105 -1.96 -7.03 -4.74
N MET A 106 -2.20 -6.78 -6.03
CA MET A 106 -3.52 -6.70 -6.66
C MET A 106 -4.43 -5.65 -6.03
N LEU A 107 -3.88 -4.56 -5.48
CA LEU A 107 -4.67 -3.46 -4.92
C LEU A 107 -5.06 -2.43 -5.99
N ILE A 108 -4.26 -2.35 -7.05
CA ILE A 108 -4.50 -1.50 -8.21
C ILE A 108 -4.24 -2.28 -9.50
N THR A 109 -4.70 -1.75 -10.63
CA THR A 109 -4.34 -2.24 -11.95
C THR A 109 -2.85 -2.04 -12.24
N ALA A 110 -2.28 -2.86 -13.12
CA ALA A 110 -0.89 -2.73 -13.55
C ALA A 110 -0.62 -1.31 -14.10
N PRO A 111 0.51 -0.67 -13.72
CA PRO A 111 0.77 0.73 -14.03
C PRO A 111 1.09 1.04 -15.51
N GLY A 112 1.08 0.08 -16.44
CA GLY A 112 1.43 0.31 -17.85
C GLY A 112 2.84 0.91 -18.04
N ASP A 113 3.13 1.34 -19.27
CA ASP A 113 4.39 2.01 -19.63
C ASP A 113 4.16 3.51 -19.79
N TYR A 114 3.96 4.20 -18.67
CA TYR A 114 3.78 5.66 -18.63
C TYR A 114 4.97 6.34 -17.91
N PRO A 115 5.18 7.65 -18.15
CA PRO A 115 6.04 8.46 -17.30
C PRO A 115 5.67 8.31 -15.82
N THR A 116 6.65 8.37 -14.92
CA THR A 116 6.47 8.00 -13.51
C THR A 116 5.41 8.85 -12.82
N GLU A 117 5.41 10.15 -13.12
CA GLU A 117 4.48 11.19 -12.70
C GLU A 117 3.05 10.98 -13.20
N GLU A 118 2.87 10.29 -14.33
CA GLU A 118 1.54 10.00 -14.88
C GLU A 118 0.90 8.74 -14.27
N ILE A 119 1.70 7.81 -13.72
CA ILE A 119 1.21 6.54 -13.18
C ILE A 119 0.01 6.71 -12.23
N PRO A 120 0.01 7.63 -11.24
CA PRO A 120 -1.11 7.81 -10.32
C PRO A 120 -2.44 8.12 -11.02
N TYR A 121 -2.38 8.86 -12.15
CA TYR A 121 -3.55 9.24 -12.95
C TYR A 121 -4.06 8.10 -13.82
N ARG A 122 -3.21 7.11 -14.14
CA ARG A 122 -3.54 6.02 -15.08
C ARG A 122 -4.11 4.79 -14.37
N VAL A 123 -3.60 4.44 -13.19
CA VAL A 123 -4.04 3.24 -12.46
C VAL A 123 -5.47 3.35 -11.93
N ARG A 124 -6.10 2.21 -11.63
CA ARG A 124 -7.41 2.12 -10.98
C ARG A 124 -7.32 1.19 -9.79
N LEU A 125 -8.14 1.42 -8.75
CA LEU A 125 -8.28 0.45 -7.66
C LEU A 125 -8.95 -0.83 -8.19
N THR A 126 -8.50 -1.98 -7.70
CA THR A 126 -9.23 -3.25 -7.86
C THR A 126 -10.29 -3.36 -6.77
N GLN A 127 -11.15 -4.40 -6.83
CA GLN A 127 -12.05 -4.71 -5.71
C GLN A 127 -11.27 -4.92 -4.41
N LYS A 128 -10.16 -5.67 -4.44
CA LYS A 128 -9.28 -5.88 -3.28
C LYS A 128 -8.72 -4.55 -2.75
N GLY A 129 -8.39 -3.60 -3.63
CA GLY A 129 -7.96 -2.25 -3.25
C GLY A 129 -9.05 -1.46 -2.54
N MET A 130 -10.29 -1.54 -3.04
CA MET A 130 -11.45 -0.94 -2.40
C MET A 130 -11.73 -1.57 -1.02
N ASP A 131 -11.70 -2.90 -0.93
CA ASP A 131 -11.90 -3.62 0.33
C ASP A 131 -10.80 -3.27 1.36
N PHE A 132 -9.55 -3.08 0.89
CA PHE A 132 -8.42 -2.74 1.75
C PHE A 132 -8.63 -1.40 2.48
N ILE A 133 -9.18 -0.39 1.79
CA ILE A 133 -9.48 0.92 2.38
C ILE A 133 -10.82 0.95 3.15
N GLN A 134 -11.80 0.11 2.78
CA GLN A 134 -13.12 0.04 3.44
C GLN A 134 -13.13 -0.83 4.70
N GLY A 135 -12.25 -1.83 4.80
CA GLY A 135 -12.14 -2.77 5.93
C GLY A 135 -11.71 -2.15 7.27
N LYS A 136 -11.60 -0.82 7.36
CA LYS A 136 -11.46 -0.07 8.61
C LYS A 136 -12.48 1.06 8.64
N LYS A 137 -13.09 1.29 9.81
CA LYS A 137 -13.73 2.58 10.14
C LYS A 137 -12.79 3.68 9.64
N GLY A 138 -13.32 4.55 8.79
CA GLY A 138 -12.56 5.45 7.94
C GLY A 138 -11.42 6.21 8.65
N PRO A 139 -10.53 6.82 7.87
CA PRO A 139 -9.35 7.51 8.38
C PRO A 139 -9.72 8.45 9.54
N GLY A 140 -8.91 8.41 10.59
CA GLY A 140 -9.24 8.93 11.94
C GLY A 140 -9.70 10.39 11.99
N LYS A 141 -10.13 10.84 13.18
CA LYS A 141 -10.76 12.15 13.41
C LYS A 141 -9.97 13.33 12.79
N ASP A 142 -8.64 13.24 12.77
CA ASP A 142 -7.75 14.24 12.17
C ASP A 142 -7.80 14.28 10.64
N TRP A 143 -7.98 13.14 9.99
CA TRP A 143 -8.12 13.09 8.53
C TRP A 143 -9.48 13.59 8.06
N LYS A 144 -10.54 13.38 8.86
CA LYS A 144 -11.83 14.05 8.61
C LYS A 144 -11.70 15.56 8.69
N ALA A 145 -10.85 16.10 9.57
CA ALA A 145 -10.58 17.53 9.64
C ALA A 145 -9.78 18.03 8.42
N THR A 146 -8.79 17.26 7.96
CA THR A 146 -8.04 17.56 6.73
C THR A 146 -8.93 17.49 5.50
N ILE A 147 -9.77 16.46 5.37
CA ILE A 147 -10.78 16.35 4.32
C ILE A 147 -11.81 17.49 4.44
N ASN A 148 -12.36 17.79 5.62
CA ASN A 148 -13.32 18.89 5.75
C ASN A 148 -12.71 20.25 5.40
N ARG A 149 -11.43 20.50 5.71
CA ARG A 149 -10.72 21.70 5.25
C ARG A 149 -10.55 21.73 3.73
N ILE A 150 -10.31 20.58 3.10
CA ILE A 150 -10.22 20.46 1.63
C ILE A 150 -11.61 20.57 0.97
N LEU A 151 -12.66 20.01 1.59
CA LEU A 151 -14.05 20.09 1.12
C LEU A 151 -14.61 21.50 1.25
N GLN A 152 -14.25 22.24 2.30
CA GLN A 152 -14.60 23.66 2.45
C GLN A 152 -13.95 24.56 1.39
N LEU A 153 -12.89 24.10 0.72
CA LEU A 153 -12.24 24.79 -0.39
C LEU A 153 -12.81 24.40 -1.76
N LEU A 154 -13.77 23.45 -1.81
CA LEU A 154 -14.40 22.96 -3.03
C LEU A 154 -15.91 22.73 -2.79
N PRO A 155 -16.76 23.75 -2.99
CA PRO A 155 -18.20 23.69 -2.67
C PRO A 155 -18.99 22.61 -3.44
N PHE A 156 -18.40 21.99 -4.46
CA PHE A 156 -19.04 20.98 -5.29
C PHE A 156 -18.94 19.54 -4.75
N LEU A 157 -18.08 19.26 -3.77
CA LEU A 157 -17.89 17.90 -3.25
C LEU A 157 -18.95 17.46 -2.21
N GLU A 158 -19.68 18.40 -1.58
CA GLU A 158 -20.79 18.03 -0.68
C GLU A 158 -21.92 17.28 -1.42
N ILE A 159 -22.16 17.64 -2.69
CA ILE A 159 -23.19 17.03 -3.53
C ILE A 159 -22.81 15.58 -3.86
N LEU A 160 -21.55 15.33 -4.19
CA LEU A 160 -21.02 14.01 -4.54
C LEU A 160 -20.93 13.07 -3.32
N ILE A 161 -20.59 13.60 -2.14
CA ILE A 161 -20.54 12.81 -0.91
C ILE A 161 -21.94 12.40 -0.44
N ARG A 162 -22.94 13.28 -0.54
CA ARG A 162 -24.36 12.95 -0.26
C ARG A 162 -24.87 11.87 -1.21
N TYR A 163 -24.52 11.98 -2.50
CA TYR A 163 -24.94 11.01 -3.52
C TYR A 163 -24.29 9.63 -3.35
N ILE A 164 -23.02 9.56 -2.92
CA ILE A 164 -22.30 8.29 -2.72
C ILE A 164 -22.65 7.64 -1.37
N LEU A 165 -23.04 8.43 -0.35
CA LEU A 165 -23.36 7.93 0.99
C LEU A 165 -24.86 7.72 1.26
N ASN A 166 -25.75 8.02 0.31
CA ASN A 166 -27.22 7.99 0.48
C ASN A 166 -27.68 8.72 1.77
N LEU A 167 -27.21 9.96 1.95
CA LEU A 167 -27.64 10.90 3.00
C LEU A 167 -28.26 12.15 2.39
#